data_AF-A0A0C9ZET9-F1
#
_entry.id   AF-A0A0C9ZET9-F1
#
_cell.length_a   1.000
_cell.length_b   1.000
_cell.length_c   1.000
_cell.angle_alpha   90.00
_cell.angle_beta   90.00
_cell.angle_gamma   90.00
#
_symmetry.space_group_name_H-M   'P 1'
#
loop_
_entity.id
_entity.type
_entity.pdbx_description
1 polymer ?
#
loop_
_entity_poly.entity_id
_entity_poly.type
_entity_poly.pdbx_seq_one_letter_code
_entity_poly.pdbx_strand_id
1 'polypeptide(L)'
;MNFRLPLILALSSLPLAMAGPFAYAVCQTGCNVLAGSCYAAAGFTFGTVAAPAAPPMIVACNAGLGTCMAACAATALLAPIP
;
A
#
# COMPACT_ATOMS: atom_id res chain seq x y z
N MET A 1 -25.39 -27.80 29.99
CA MET A 1 -25.41 -27.18 28.65
C MET A 1 -24.00 -26.73 28.32
N ASN A 2 -23.40 -27.24 27.23
CA ASN A 2 -21.98 -27.05 26.94
C ASN A 2 -21.75 -25.72 26.21
N PHE A 3 -21.56 -24.63 26.97
CA PHE A 3 -21.39 -23.26 26.44
C PHE A 3 -20.13 -23.04 25.59
N ARG A 4 -19.26 -24.05 25.48
CA ARG A 4 -18.01 -23.97 24.71
C ARG A 4 -18.27 -23.78 23.21
N LEU A 5 -19.25 -24.49 22.65
CA LEU A 5 -19.54 -24.44 21.22
C LEU A 5 -20.10 -23.07 20.75
N PRO A 6 -21.09 -22.46 21.43
CA PRO A 6 -21.56 -21.12 21.04
C PRO A 6 -20.51 -20.04 21.29
N LEU A 7 -19.63 -20.21 22.30
CA LEU A 7 -18.55 -19.27 22.59
C LEU A 7 -17.50 -19.25 21.46
N ILE A 8 -17.07 -20.42 20.96
CA ILE A 8 -16.10 -20.49 19.86
C ILE A 8 -16.69 -19.86 18.59
N LEU A 9 -17.97 -20.13 18.30
CA LEU A 9 -18.66 -19.58 17.13
C LEU A 9 -18.83 -18.05 17.22
N ALA A 10 -19.07 -17.53 18.42
CA ALA A 10 -19.15 -16.10 18.68
C ALA A 10 -17.78 -15.41 18.57
N LEU A 11 -16.67 -16.08 18.94
CA LEU A 11 -15.33 -15.51 18.78
C LEU A 11 -14.86 -15.47 17.32
N SER A 12 -15.27 -16.44 16.50
CA SER A 12 -14.91 -16.49 15.07
C SER A 12 -15.61 -15.43 14.21
N SER A 13 -16.65 -14.77 14.71
CA SER A 13 -17.37 -13.70 14.02
C SER A 13 -16.92 -12.30 14.42
N LEU A 14 -15.95 -12.16 15.33
CA LEU A 14 -15.31 -10.85 15.54
C LEU A 14 -14.55 -10.48 14.27
N PRO A 15 -14.80 -9.31 13.67
CA PRO A 15 -13.99 -8.84 12.56
C PRO A 15 -12.54 -8.73 13.06
N LEU A 16 -11.63 -9.52 12.49
CA LEU A 16 -10.20 -9.19 12.54
C LEU A 16 -10.10 -7.75 12.07
N ALA A 17 -9.60 -6.84 12.92
CA ALA A 17 -9.45 -5.45 12.56
C ALA A 17 -8.71 -5.37 11.22
N MET A 18 -9.43 -5.05 10.12
CA MET A 18 -8.86 -4.90 8.78
C MET A 18 -8.04 -3.61 8.66
N ALA A 19 -7.48 -3.12 9.78
CA ALA A 19 -6.65 -1.94 9.85
C ALA A 19 -5.45 -2.08 8.92
N GLY A 20 -4.87 -3.28 8.81
CA GLY A 20 -3.72 -3.53 7.94
C GLY A 20 -4.01 -3.27 6.45
N PRO A 21 -4.94 -4.00 5.82
CA PRO A 21 -5.26 -3.78 4.40
C PRO A 21 -5.77 -2.37 4.08
N PHE A 22 -6.53 -1.74 4.99
CA PHE A 22 -6.97 -0.37 4.81
C PHE A 22 -5.80 0.62 4.89
N ALA A 23 -4.92 0.48 5.88
CA ALA A 23 -3.72 1.29 6.02
C ALA A 23 -2.79 1.12 4.81
N TYR A 24 -2.65 -0.11 4.30
CA TYR A 24 -1.91 -0.37 3.07
C TYR A 24 -2.49 0.37 1.88
N ALA A 25 -3.81 0.33 1.68
CA ALA A 25 -4.48 1.04 0.59
C ALA A 25 -4.27 2.56 0.67
N VAL A 26 -4.43 3.15 1.86
CA VAL A 26 -4.19 4.59 2.07
C VAL A 26 -2.72 4.96 1.80
N CYS A 27 -1.78 4.14 2.28
CA CYS A 27 -0.35 4.34 2.07
C CYS A 27 0.01 4.27 0.57
N GLN A 28 -0.54 3.28 -0.16
CA GLN A 28 -0.36 3.19 -1.61
C GLN A 28 -0.89 4.42 -2.35
N THR A 29 -2.07 4.90 -1.98
CA THR A 29 -2.61 6.15 -2.55
C THR A 29 -1.64 7.30 -2.36
N GLY A 30 -1.06 7.45 -1.16
CA GLY A 30 -0.04 8.46 -0.89
C GLY A 30 1.20 8.32 -1.77
N CYS A 31 1.74 7.09 -1.91
CA CYS A 31 2.90 6.84 -2.77
C CYS A 31 2.61 7.17 -4.25
N ASN A 32 1.40 6.87 -4.75
CA ASN A 32 1.00 7.22 -6.12
C ASN A 32 0.85 8.74 -6.32
N VAL A 33 0.33 9.46 -5.33
CA VAL A 33 0.27 10.93 -5.37
C VAL A 33 1.68 11.52 -5.41
N LEU A 34 2.61 11.01 -4.59
CA LEU A 34 4.01 11.42 -4.61
C LEU A 34 4.65 11.16 -5.99
N ALA A 35 4.45 9.98 -6.56
CA ALA A 35 4.95 9.65 -7.90
C ALA A 35 4.39 10.60 -8.97
N GLY A 36 3.09 10.90 -8.91
CA GLY A 36 2.44 11.88 -9.78
C GLY A 36 3.07 13.26 -9.66
N SER A 37 3.37 13.73 -8.44
CA SER A 37 4.03 15.01 -8.20
C SER A 37 5.48 15.05 -8.72
N CYS A 38 6.23 13.95 -8.57
CA CYS A 38 7.59 13.80 -9.09
C CYS A 38 7.62 13.85 -10.61
N TYR A 39 6.69 13.15 -11.26
CA TYR A 39 6.50 13.19 -12.71
C TYR A 39 6.12 14.59 -13.20
N ALA A 40 5.19 15.26 -12.52
CA ALA A 40 4.78 16.61 -12.87
C ALA A 40 5.94 17.61 -12.75
N ALA A 41 6.76 17.50 -11.70
CA ALA A 41 7.98 18.30 -11.55
C ALA A 41 9.00 18.04 -12.67
N ALA A 42 9.03 16.82 -13.22
CA ALA A 42 9.84 16.47 -14.38
C ALA A 42 9.20 16.88 -15.72
N GLY A 43 7.98 17.42 -15.74
CA GLY A 43 7.25 17.81 -16.95
C GLY A 43 6.54 16.66 -17.66
N PHE A 44 6.30 15.54 -16.98
CA PHE A 44 5.62 14.36 -17.54
C PHE A 44 4.30 14.07 -16.82
N THR A 45 3.39 13.42 -17.53
CA THR A 45 2.18 12.84 -16.93
C THR A 45 2.48 11.43 -16.45
N PHE A 46 2.03 11.09 -15.24
CA PHE A 46 2.25 9.76 -14.67
C PHE A 46 1.61 8.67 -15.54
N GLY A 47 2.37 7.59 -15.79
CA GLY A 47 1.92 6.44 -16.60
C GLY A 47 1.95 6.63 -18.12
N THR A 48 2.34 7.80 -18.64
CA THR A 48 2.38 8.04 -20.11
C THR A 48 3.73 7.77 -20.75
N VAL A 49 4.78 7.58 -19.94
CA VAL A 49 6.15 7.34 -20.41
C VAL A 49 6.38 5.84 -20.55
N ALA A 50 6.64 5.37 -21.77
CA ALA A 50 7.02 3.98 -22.01
C ALA A 50 8.39 3.68 -21.36
N ALA A 51 8.49 2.56 -20.64
CA ALA A 51 9.69 2.22 -19.86
C ALA A 51 11.01 2.28 -20.65
N PRO A 52 11.10 1.83 -21.92
CA PRO A 52 12.35 1.93 -22.70
C PRO A 52 12.76 3.37 -23.04
N ALA A 53 11.82 4.31 -23.01
CA ALA A 53 12.03 5.72 -23.31
C ALA A 53 12.06 6.60 -22.05
N ALA A 54 12.09 5.99 -20.86
CA ALA A 54 12.04 6.72 -19.61
C ALA A 54 13.34 7.51 -19.38
N PRO A 55 13.28 8.85 -19.24
CA PRO A 55 14.46 9.63 -18.88
C PRO A 55 14.88 9.34 -17.43
N PRO A 56 16.12 9.65 -17.04
CA PRO A 56 16.67 9.30 -15.73
C PRO A 56 15.82 9.78 -14.54
N MET A 57 15.24 10.98 -14.63
CA MET A 57 14.36 11.53 -13.59
C MET A 57 13.12 10.66 -13.36
N ILE A 58 12.54 10.12 -14.44
CA ILE A 58 11.34 9.28 -14.40
C ILE A 58 11.67 7.89 -13.83
N VAL A 59 12.83 7.35 -14.19
CA VAL A 59 13.34 6.11 -13.57
C VAL A 59 13.50 6.31 -12.05
N ALA A 60 14.05 7.45 -11.62
CA ALA A 60 14.18 7.78 -10.20
C ALA A 60 12.82 7.93 -9.49
N CYS A 61 11.84 8.61 -10.09
CA CYS A 61 10.48 8.72 -9.54
C CYS A 61 9.84 7.32 -9.33
N ASN A 62 10.00 6.42 -10.30
CA ASN A 62 9.46 5.05 -10.20
C ASN A 62 10.21 4.18 -9.18
N ALA A 63 11.52 4.35 -9.06
CA ALA A 63 12.29 3.67 -8.02
C ALA A 63 11.81 4.11 -6.62
N GLY A 64 11.60 5.41 -6.43
CA GLY A 64 11.03 5.97 -5.19
C GLY A 64 9.62 5.45 -4.89
N LEU A 65 8.76 5.38 -5.91
CA LEU A 65 7.44 4.75 -5.82
C LEU A 65 7.55 3.30 -5.34
N GLY A 66 8.40 2.49 -5.97
CA GLY A 66 8.60 1.08 -5.60
C GLY A 66 9.07 0.90 -4.16
N THR A 67 10.03 1.72 -3.71
CA THR A 67 10.49 1.72 -2.32
C THR A 67 9.37 2.11 -1.35
N CYS A 68 8.59 3.13 -1.67
CA CYS A 68 7.44 3.57 -0.87
C CYS A 68 6.40 2.44 -0.73
N MET A 69 6.04 1.79 -1.83
CA MET A 69 5.07 0.68 -1.84
C MET A 69 5.57 -0.52 -1.04
N ALA A 70 6.85 -0.88 -1.17
CA ALA A 70 7.45 -1.95 -0.38
C ALA A 70 7.41 -1.65 1.13
N ALA A 71 7.68 -0.40 1.52
CA ALA A 71 7.56 0.03 2.91
C ALA A 71 6.11 0.01 3.42
N CYS A 72 5.14 0.41 2.60
CA CYS A 72 3.72 0.29 2.93
C CYS A 72 3.34 -1.18 3.18
N ALA A 73 3.77 -2.10 2.32
CA ALA A 73 3.48 -3.52 2.51
C ALA A 73 4.13 -4.07 3.79
N ALA A 74 5.38 -3.71 4.04
CA ALA A 74 6.09 -4.13 5.25
C ALA A 74 5.41 -3.65 6.53
N THR A 75 4.96 -2.39 6.56
CA THR A 75 4.40 -1.78 7.78
C THR A 75 2.91 -2.04 7.99
N ALA A 76 2.13 -2.13 6.92
CA ALA A 76 0.68 -2.24 7.03
C ALA A 76 0.15 -3.68 6.83
N LEU A 77 0.88 -4.57 6.15
CA LEU A 77 0.43 -5.95 5.93
C LEU A 77 1.23 -6.97 6.75
N LEU A 78 2.53 -6.77 6.91
CA LEU A 78 3.44 -7.78 7.46
C LEU A 78 3.82 -7.52 8.93
N ALA A 79 3.81 -6.26 9.36
CA ALA A 79 4.10 -5.93 10.76
C ALA A 79 2.95 -6.38 11.67
N PRO A 80 3.24 -6.94 12.86
CA PRO A 80 2.22 -7.20 13.86
C PRO A 80 1.53 -5.88 14.24
N ILE A 81 0.23 -5.80 13.98
CA ILE A 81 -0.63 -4.73 14.52
C ILE A 81 -0.80 -4.97 16.04
N PRO A 82 -0.54 -3.97 16.90
CA PRO A 82 -0.74 -4.10 18.34
C PRO A 82 -2.20 -4.33 18.72
#